data_AF-A0ABD0RAY4-F1
#
_entry.id   AF-A0ABD0RAY4-F1
#
_cell.length_a   1.000
_cell.length_b   1.000
_cell.length_c   1.000
_cell.angle_alpha   90.00
_cell.angle_beta   90.00
_cell.angle_gamma   90.00
#
_symmetry.space_group_name_H-M   'P 1'
#
loop_
_entity.id
_entity.type
_entity.pdbx_description
1 polymer ?
#
loop_
_entity_poly.entity_id
_entity_poly.type
_entity_poly.pdbx_seq_one_letter_code
_entity_poly.pdbx_strand_id
1 'polypeptide(L)' 'LEILHDQTWMSVCDAAFDQQDAEVVCRELDCGAPVQVLGAAAFDKGDAQMWTQEIHCRGNESQIHLCPTSPSHGNNCSH' A
#
# COMPACT_ATOMS: atom_id res chain seq x y z
N LEU A 1 -1.71 5.32 4.04
CA LEU A 1 -1.56 5.22 2.56
C LEU A 1 -2.90 4.78 1.97
N GLU A 2 -3.33 5.40 0.88
CA GLU A 2 -4.49 4.96 0.10
C GLU A 2 -4.06 4.63 -1.33
N ILE A 3 -4.55 3.53 -1.88
CA ILE A 3 -4.34 3.13 -3.29
C ILE A 3 -5.68 3.10 -4.01
N LEU A 4 -5.68 3.57 -5.24
CA LEU A 4 -6.85 3.46 -6.11
C LEU A 4 -6.85 2.08 -6.77
N HIS A 5 -7.87 1.29 -6.47
CA HIS A 5 -8.08 -0.02 -7.08
C HIS A 5 -9.56 -0.19 -7.45
N ASP A 6 -9.84 -0.63 -8.67
CA ASP A 6 -11.21 -0.75 -9.19
C ASP A 6 -12.07 0.50 -8.92
N GLN A 7 -11.51 1.69 -9.19
CA GLN A 7 -12.15 2.99 -9.00
C GLN A 7 -12.49 3.36 -7.54
N THR A 8 -12.01 2.59 -6.57
CA THR A 8 -12.24 2.82 -5.14
C THR A 8 -10.91 3.07 -4.44
N TRP A 9 -10.87 4.09 -3.58
CA TRP A 9 -9.73 4.34 -2.71
C TRP A 9 -9.73 3.36 -1.56
N MET A 10 -8.62 2.63 -1.41
CA MET A 10 -8.46 1.64 -0.36
C MET A 10 -7.28 1.96 0.55
N SER A 11 -7.51 1.91 1.87
CA SER A 11 -6.49 2.13 2.89
C SER A 11 -5.61 0.91 3.05
N VAL A 12 -4.29 1.06 2.95
CA VAL A 12 -3.34 -0.06 3.11
C VAL A 12 -2.82 -0.16 4.53
N CYS A 13 -2.87 -1.38 5.06
CA CYS A 13 -2.27 -1.71 6.33
C CYS A 13 -0.75 -1.55 6.28
N ASP A 14 -0.15 -1.03 7.35
CA ASP A 14 1.30 -0.99 7.52
C ASP A 14 1.95 -2.38 7.46
N ALA A 15 1.28 -3.39 8.04
CA ALA A 15 1.76 -4.76 8.00
C ALA A 15 1.78 -5.37 6.60
N ALA A 16 1.03 -4.79 5.66
CA ALA A 16 0.85 -5.28 4.29
C ALA A 16 1.59 -4.44 3.24
N PHE A 17 2.34 -3.43 3.66
CA PHE A 17 3.04 -2.49 2.80
C PHE A 17 4.43 -2.18 3.35
N ASP A 18 5.46 -2.55 2.60
CA ASP A 18 6.85 -2.35 2.99
C ASP A 18 7.51 -1.16 2.25
N GLN A 19 8.81 -0.96 2.50
CA GLN A 19 9.55 0.12 1.87
C GLN A 19 9.78 -0.11 0.36
N GLN A 20 9.80 -1.37 -0.11
CA GLN A 20 9.95 -1.69 -1.52
C GLN A 20 8.66 -1.36 -2.28
N ASP A 21 7.51 -1.61 -1.67
CA ASP A 21 6.22 -1.14 -2.18
C ASP A 21 6.19 0.38 -2.27
N ALA A 22 6.73 1.07 -1.25
CA ALA A 22 6.88 2.52 -1.23
C ALA A 22 7.78 3.05 -2.36
N GLU A 23 8.83 2.31 -2.72
CA GLU A 23 9.74 2.69 -3.81
C GLU A 23 9.02 2.65 -5.15
N VAL A 24 8.19 1.64 -5.38
CA VAL A 24 7.36 1.54 -6.59
C VAL A 24 6.36 2.69 -6.67
N VAL A 25 5.66 3.01 -5.58
CA VAL A 25 4.71 4.13 -5.54
C VAL A 25 5.43 5.46 -5.76
N CYS A 26 6.57 5.69 -5.11
CA CYS A 26 7.26 6.95 -5.29
C CYS A 26 7.88 7.10 -6.68
N ARG A 27 8.22 5.98 -7.32
CA ARG A 27 8.66 5.98 -8.71
C ARG A 27 7.50 6.26 -9.68
N GLU A 28 6.31 5.76 -9.38
CA GLU A 28 5.08 6.06 -10.14
C GLU A 28 4.72 7.55 -10.06
N LEU A 29 4.90 8.16 -8.89
CA LEU A 29 4.61 9.58 -8.62
C LEU A 29 5.80 10.52 -8.88
N ASP A 30 6.96 9.99 -9.26
CA ASP A 30 8.23 10.72 -9.39
C ASP A 30 8.61 11.55 -8.13
N CYS A 31 8.35 11.00 -6.92
CA CYS A 31 8.71 11.64 -5.64
C CYS A 31 10.10 11.30 -5.10
N GLY A 32 10.88 10.48 -5.79
CA GLY A 32 12.23 10.08 -5.38
C GLY A 32 12.25 8.88 -4.43
N ALA A 33 13.16 8.85 -3.47
CA ALA A 33 13.29 7.72 -2.54
C ALA A 33 12.30 7.85 -1.35
N PRO A 34 11.53 6.80 -1.02
CA PRO A 34 10.59 6.83 0.09
C PRO A 34 11.35 6.91 1.43
N VAL A 35 11.06 7.96 2.20
CA VAL A 35 11.72 8.21 3.50
C VAL A 35 11.06 7.44 4.63
N GLN A 36 9.72 7.29 4.58
CA GLN A 36 8.92 6.60 5.59
C GLN A 36 7.62 6.08 4.99
N VAL A 37 7.20 4.90 5.45
CA VAL A 37 5.89 4.32 5.17
C VAL A 37 4.96 4.67 6.33
N LEU A 38 3.91 5.45 6.05
CA LEU A 38 2.84 5.73 7.00
C LEU A 38 1.61 4.87 6.64
N GLY A 39 1.37 3.84 7.46
CA GLY A 39 0.22 2.94 7.28
C GLY A 39 -1.13 3.58 7.61
N ALA A 40 -2.20 2.80 7.42
CA ALA A 40 -3.60 3.19 7.64
C ALA A 40 -3.87 3.89 8.98
N ALA A 41 -3.15 3.55 10.06
CA ALA A 41 -3.33 4.18 11.38
C ALA A 41 -3.00 5.69 11.44
N ALA A 42 -2.37 6.23 10.40
CA ALA A 42 -2.02 7.65 10.32
C ALA A 42 -3.08 8.53 9.62
N PHE A 43 -4.06 7.94 8.92
CA PHE A 43 -5.08 8.68 8.18
C PHE A 43 -6.45 8.54 8.87
N ASP A 44 -7.14 9.66 9.02
CA ASP A 44 -8.42 9.76 9.73
C ASP A 44 -9.48 8.81 9.12
N LYS A 45 -10.45 8.41 9.94
CA LYS A 45 -11.47 7.36 9.76
C LYS A 45 -12.44 7.60 8.59
N GLY A 46 -11.94 7.78 7.38
CA GLY A 46 -12.77 7.74 6.18
C GLY A 46 -13.28 6.33 5.96
N ASP A 47 -14.52 6.19 5.46
CA ASP A 47 -15.20 4.97 4.98
C ASP A 47 -14.43 4.20 3.86
N ALA A 48 -13.11 4.39 3.75
CA ALA A 48 -12.26 3.78 2.75
C ALA A 48 -12.08 2.28 3.05
N GLN A 49 -12.43 1.46 2.06
CA GLN A 49 -12.34 0.02 2.13
C GLN A 49 -10.88 -0.41 2.35
N MET A 50 -10.62 -1.33 3.28
CA MET A 50 -9.25 -1.66 3.64
C MET A 50 -8.64 -2.67 2.66
N TRP A 51 -7.42 -2.39 2.21
CA TRP A 51 -6.61 -3.33 1.45
C TRP A 51 -6.11 -4.44 2.39
N THR A 52 -6.58 -5.66 2.14
CA THR A 52 -6.33 -6.85 2.98
C THR A 52 -5.34 -7.84 2.36
N GLN A 53 -4.69 -7.48 1.25
CA GLN A 53 -3.68 -8.31 0.61
C GLN A 53 -2.29 -7.76 0.95
N GLU A 54 -1.31 -8.63 1.18
CA GLU A 54 0.09 -8.19 1.30
C GLU A 54 0.62 -7.89 -0.11
N ILE A 55 1.20 -6.71 -0.27
CA ILE A 55 1.86 -6.30 -1.51
C ILE A 55 3.32 -6.73 -1.39
N HIS A 56 3.86 -7.34 -2.44
CA HIS A 56 5.24 -7.81 -2.48
C HIS A 56 5.93 -7.30 -3.74
N CYS A 57 6.09 -5.98 -3.83
CA CYS A 57 6.85 -5.36 -4.92
C CYS A 57 8.32 -5.82 -4.88
N ARG A 58 8.90 -6.04 -6.06
CA ARG A 58 10.34 -6.30 -6.22
C ARG A 58 11.15 -5.00 -6.36
N GLY A 59 10.48 -3.84 -6.44
CA GLY A 59 11.09 -2.54 -6.70
C GLY A 59 11.37 -2.26 -8.18
N ASN A 60 11.09 -3.22 -9.07
CA ASN A 60 11.28 -3.07 -10.51
C ASN A 60 9.97 -2.77 -11.26
N GLU A 61 8.85 -2.86 -10.58
CA GLU A 61 7.50 -2.63 -11.09
C GLU A 61 7.24 -1.14 -11.28
N SER A 62 6.70 -0.75 -12.43
CA SER A 62 6.47 0.67 -12.76
C SER A 62 5.33 1.28 -11.96
N GLN A 63 4.40 0.44 -11.50
CA GLN A 63 3.16 0.83 -10.85
C GLN A 63 2.82 -0.22 -9.79
N ILE A 64 2.23 0.20 -8.68
CA ILE A 64 1.99 -0.69 -7.53
C ILE A 64 1.02 -1.84 -7.84
N HIS A 65 0.08 -1.65 -8.76
CA HIS A 65 -0.86 -2.70 -9.18
C HIS A 65 -0.20 -3.82 -10.02
N LEU A 66 1.05 -3.63 -10.46
CA LEU A 66 1.81 -4.68 -11.14
C LEU A 66 2.55 -5.59 -10.15
N CYS A 67 2.61 -5.19 -8.87
CA CYS A 67 3.24 -5.99 -7.84
C CYS A 67 2.39 -7.23 -7.53
N PRO A 68 3.02 -8.38 -7.30
CA PRO A 68 2.30 -9.56 -6.87
C PRO A 68 1.69 -9.32 -5.49
N THR A 69 0.43 -9.70 -5.35
CA THR A 69 -0.31 -9.60 -4.09
C THR A 69 -0.59 -10.99 -3.55
N SER A 70 -0.53 -11.15 -2.24
CA SER A 70 -0.87 -12.39 -1.56
C SER A 70 -1.99 -12.13 -0.54
N PRO A 71 -2.91 -13.09 -0.30
CA PRO A 71 -3.90 -12.93 0.76
C PRO A 71 -3.17 -12.82 2.09
N SER A 72 -3.39 -11.70 2.82
CA SER A 72 -2.75 -11.53 4.12
C SER A 72 -3.18 -12.67 5.06
N HIS A 73 -2.21 -13.30 5.73
CA HIS A 73 -2.45 -14.53 6.49
C HIS A 73 -3.16 -14.31 7.85
N GLY A 74 -3.87 -13.19 7.99
CA GLY A 74 -4.50 -12.78 9.22
C GLY A 74 -3.58 -11.87 10.03
N ASN A 75 -3.64 -10.58 9.75
CA ASN A 75 -3.24 -9.57 10.72
C ASN A 75 -4.41 -8.62 10.92
N ASN A 76 -4.81 -8.47 12.18
CA ASN A 76 -5.80 -7.51 12.64
C ASN A 76 -5.28 -6.10 12.32
N CYS A 77 -5.50 -5.64 11.10
CA CYS A 77 -5.36 -4.25 10.78
C CYS A 77 -6.57 -3.57 11.41
N SER A 78 -6.46 -3.27 12.71
CA SER A 78 -7.45 -2.52 13.45
C SER A 78 -7.37 -1.07 13.02
N HIS A 79 -8.52 -0.49 12.71
CA HIS A 79 -8.68 0.91 12.40
C HIS A 79 -8.38 1.82 13.59
#